data_AF-A0A2M9CKD2-F1
#
_entry.id   AF-A0A2M9CKD2-F1
#
_cell.length_a   1.000
_cell.length_b   1.000
_cell.length_c   1.000
_cell.angle_alpha   90.00
_cell.angle_beta   90.00
_cell.angle_gamma   90.00
#
_symmetry.space_group_name_H-M   'P 1'
#
loop_
_entity.id
_entity.type
_entity.pdbx_description
1 polymer ?
#
loop_
_entity_poly.entity_id
_entity_poly.type
_entity_poly.pdbx_seq_one_letter_code
_entity_poly.pdbx_strand_id
1 'polypeptide(L)'
;MAPIIERCAVEPDFYVRDMLTWALTRHDPARTVDLLLAELASPTPQARSQALHTLSKIGDRRAWSAITVELLHDDDDEVARAAWRTAVGLVPDGERTSLAELLATQLGRGGLELQRSLSRALLGLGDAASPVVTAAMTDRRPGVRAHALATERLLRDPDEDFAAALHEARWVVALRAAPDWTE
;
A
#
# COMPACT_ATOMS: atom_id res chain seq x y z
N MET A 1 28.28 0.28 4.15
CA MET A 1 26.85 0.41 3.78
C MET A 1 26.60 0.01 2.33
N ALA A 2 27.38 0.47 1.34
CA ALA A 2 27.18 0.09 -0.07
C ALA A 2 26.99 -1.44 -0.31
N PRO A 3 27.81 -2.35 0.26
CA PRO A 3 27.58 -3.79 0.07
C PRO A 3 26.27 -4.32 0.67
N ILE A 4 25.75 -3.68 1.72
CA ILE A 4 24.47 -4.04 2.34
C ILE A 4 23.31 -3.62 1.43
N ILE A 5 23.40 -2.41 0.86
CA ILE A 5 22.40 -1.88 -0.08
C ILE A 5 22.37 -2.70 -1.38
N GLU A 6 23.53 -2.98 -1.96
CA GLU A 6 23.65 -3.85 -3.13
C GLU A 6 23.06 -5.24 -2.86
N ARG A 7 23.27 -5.79 -1.65
CA ARG A 7 22.68 -7.07 -1.26
C ARG A 7 21.17 -7.00 -1.11
N CYS A 8 20.61 -5.89 -0.61
CA CYS A 8 19.15 -5.71 -0.50
C CYS A 8 18.46 -5.86 -1.85
N ALA A 9 19.11 -5.42 -2.94
CA ALA A 9 18.56 -5.48 -4.30
C ALA A 9 18.37 -6.90 -4.84
N VAL A 10 19.11 -7.90 -4.34
CA VAL A 10 19.18 -9.24 -4.98
C VAL A 10 19.00 -10.41 -4.03
N GLU A 11 18.99 -10.19 -2.71
CA GLU A 11 18.87 -11.27 -1.71
C GLU A 11 17.52 -12.00 -1.78
N PRO A 12 17.47 -13.29 -2.15
CA PRO A 12 16.20 -14.00 -2.31
C PRO A 12 15.53 -14.38 -0.98
N ASP A 13 16.28 -14.53 0.11
CA ASP A 13 15.73 -14.96 1.39
C ASP A 13 15.10 -13.79 2.16
N PHE A 14 13.83 -13.92 2.53
CA PHE A 14 13.10 -12.89 3.25
C PHE A 14 13.71 -12.57 4.62
N TYR A 15 14.13 -13.59 5.38
CA TYR A 15 14.72 -13.38 6.70
C TYR A 15 16.08 -12.69 6.59
N VAL A 16 16.86 -13.00 5.55
CA VAL A 16 18.12 -12.28 5.29
C VAL A 16 17.84 -10.83 4.92
N ARG A 17 16.85 -10.54 4.06
CA ARG A 17 16.44 -9.16 3.76
C ARG A 17 15.99 -8.37 5.00
N ASP A 18 15.25 -9.00 5.89
CA ASP A 18 14.86 -8.38 7.16
C ASP A 18 16.12 -8.07 8.01
N MET A 19 17.07 -8.99 8.10
CA MET A 19 18.35 -8.75 8.79
C MET A 19 19.18 -7.62 8.15
N LEU A 20 19.15 -7.47 6.82
CA LEU A 20 19.81 -6.34 6.14
C LEU A 20 19.13 -5.02 6.51
N THR A 21 17.80 -5.00 6.56
CA THR A 21 17.03 -3.83 7.06
C THR A 21 17.47 -3.48 8.47
N TRP A 22 17.51 -4.45 9.39
CA TRP A 22 18.00 -4.22 10.76
C TRP A 22 19.41 -3.68 10.77
N ALA A 23 20.34 -4.27 10.01
CA ALA A 23 21.72 -3.79 9.91
C ALA A 23 21.79 -2.32 9.42
N LEU A 24 21.01 -1.94 8.41
CA LEU A 24 20.94 -0.56 7.91
C LEU A 24 20.45 0.42 8.99
N THR A 25 19.44 0.06 9.78
CA THR A 25 18.94 0.91 10.86
C THR A 25 19.92 1.10 12.03
N ARG A 26 21.02 0.35 12.09
CA ARG A 26 22.10 0.51 13.09
C ARG A 26 23.19 1.50 12.67
N HIS A 27 23.16 1.98 11.42
CA HIS A 27 24.08 2.99 10.92
C HIS A 27 23.53 4.41 11.11
N ASP A 28 24.36 5.42 10.79
CA ASP A 28 23.95 6.83 10.81
C ASP A 28 22.66 7.03 10.00
N PRO A 29 21.56 7.47 10.64
CA PRO A 29 20.26 7.56 9.98
C PRO A 29 20.26 8.50 8.78
N ALA A 30 20.97 9.63 8.87
CA ALA A 30 20.98 10.63 7.79
C ALA A 30 21.59 10.05 6.51
N ARG A 31 22.77 9.44 6.63
CA ARG A 31 23.47 8.80 5.50
C ARG A 31 22.75 7.56 4.99
N THR A 32 22.12 6.76 5.87
CA THR A 32 21.32 5.61 5.44
C THR A 32 20.14 6.05 4.60
N VAL A 33 19.39 7.08 5.03
CA VAL A 33 18.26 7.63 4.28
C VAL A 33 18.70 8.11 2.91
N ASP A 34 19.79 8.90 2.81
CA ASP A 34 20.25 9.42 1.52
C ASP A 34 20.55 8.31 0.50
N LEU A 35 21.13 7.20 0.94
CA LEU A 35 21.40 6.05 0.07
C LEU A 35 20.12 5.30 -0.31
N LEU A 36 19.18 5.13 0.61
CA LEU A 36 17.90 4.47 0.33
C LEU A 36 17.02 5.28 -0.61
N LEU A 37 17.07 6.61 -0.54
CA LEU A 37 16.36 7.48 -1.48
C LEU A 37 16.84 7.29 -2.92
N ALA A 38 18.14 7.04 -3.13
CA ALA A 38 18.67 6.75 -4.46
C ALA A 38 18.13 5.41 -5.02
N GLU A 39 17.96 4.40 -4.17
CA GLU A 39 17.44 3.08 -4.57
C GLU A 39 15.97 3.10 -5.01
N LEU A 40 15.20 4.14 -4.67
CA LEU A 40 13.82 4.30 -5.15
C LEU A 40 13.72 4.44 -6.67
N ALA A 41 14.81 4.86 -7.33
CA ALA A 41 14.91 4.93 -8.79
C ALA A 41 15.55 3.68 -9.44
N SER A 42 15.86 2.64 -8.64
CA SER A 42 16.51 1.44 -9.14
C SER A 42 15.63 0.70 -10.17
N PRO A 43 16.20 0.16 -11.26
CA PRO A 43 15.45 -0.67 -12.20
C PRO A 43 14.98 -1.98 -11.56
N THR A 44 15.58 -2.39 -10.45
CA THR A 44 15.28 -3.64 -9.75
C THR A 44 14.13 -3.45 -8.75
N PRO A 45 12.96 -4.10 -8.94
CA PRO A 45 11.82 -3.93 -8.02
C PRO A 45 12.12 -4.31 -6.57
N GLN A 46 12.96 -5.32 -6.36
CA GLN A 46 13.39 -5.70 -5.03
C GLN A 46 14.19 -4.59 -4.33
N ALA A 47 15.04 -3.85 -5.05
CA ALA A 47 15.75 -2.72 -4.48
C ALA A 47 14.78 -1.62 -4.04
N ARG A 48 13.83 -1.24 -4.90
CA ARG A 48 12.79 -0.24 -4.59
C ARG A 48 11.96 -0.64 -3.37
N SER A 49 11.43 -1.87 -3.36
CA SER A 49 10.58 -2.37 -2.26
C SER A 49 11.34 -2.52 -0.93
N GLN A 50 12.60 -2.96 -0.94
CA GLN A 50 13.44 -3.02 0.26
C GLN A 50 13.83 -1.63 0.77
N ALA A 51 14.09 -0.69 -0.14
CA ALA A 51 14.36 0.69 0.23
C ALA A 51 13.16 1.34 0.92
N LEU A 52 11.97 1.22 0.32
CA LEU A 52 10.71 1.66 0.92
C LEU A 52 10.46 1.00 2.29
N HIS A 53 10.64 -0.33 2.38
CA HIS A 53 10.49 -1.06 3.64
C HIS A 53 11.42 -0.49 4.72
N THR A 54 12.70 -0.29 4.42
CA THR A 54 13.67 0.24 5.37
C THR A 54 13.35 1.69 5.75
N LEU A 55 13.00 2.55 4.78
CA LEU A 55 12.58 3.93 5.03
C LEU A 55 11.37 3.99 5.97
N SER A 56 10.41 3.06 5.82
CA SER A 56 9.24 2.96 6.73
C SER A 56 9.63 2.64 8.17
N LYS A 57 10.74 1.91 8.39
CA LYS A 57 11.27 1.60 9.73
C LYS A 57 12.04 2.76 10.33
N ILE A 58 12.72 3.54 9.50
CA ILE A 58 13.48 4.72 9.94
C ILE A 58 12.52 5.87 10.31
N GLY A 59 11.46 6.08 9.52
CA GLY A 59 10.46 7.12 9.79
C GLY A 59 10.93 8.55 9.50
N ASP A 60 12.01 8.73 8.74
CA ASP A 60 12.50 10.07 8.36
C ASP A 60 11.55 10.71 7.34
N ARG A 61 10.96 11.86 7.70
CA ARG A 61 9.98 12.57 6.87
C ARG A 61 10.56 13.07 5.54
N ARG A 62 11.89 13.16 5.40
CA ARG A 62 12.54 13.48 4.10
C ARG A 62 12.17 12.49 3.00
N ALA A 63 11.79 11.27 3.35
CA ALA A 63 11.36 10.27 2.38
C ALA A 63 9.98 10.56 1.78
N TRP A 64 9.13 11.38 2.43
CA TRP A 64 7.79 11.70 1.92
C TRP A 64 7.84 12.25 0.48
N SER A 65 8.69 13.26 0.24
CA SER A 65 8.80 13.90 -1.08
C SER A 65 9.38 12.98 -2.16
N ALA A 66 9.96 11.84 -1.78
CA ALA A 66 10.51 10.87 -2.73
C ALA A 66 9.54 9.73 -3.05
N ILE A 67 8.42 9.60 -2.34
CA ILE A 67 7.39 8.60 -2.63
C ILE A 67 6.48 9.16 -3.72
N THR A 68 6.84 8.89 -4.97
CA THR A 68 6.14 9.42 -6.14
C THR A 68 4.89 8.61 -6.48
N VAL A 69 4.05 9.17 -7.38
CA VAL A 69 2.87 8.47 -7.91
C VAL A 69 3.28 7.18 -8.64
N GLU A 70 4.43 7.17 -9.32
CA GLU A 70 4.97 5.98 -9.99
C GLU A 70 5.27 4.86 -9.00
N LEU A 71 5.78 5.15 -7.80
CA LEU A 71 6.00 4.13 -6.77
C LEU A 71 4.67 3.64 -6.16
N LEU A 72 3.70 4.53 -5.98
CA LEU A 72 2.36 4.15 -5.49
C LEU A 72 1.59 3.31 -6.50
N HIS A 73 1.90 3.44 -7.80
CA HIS A 73 1.26 2.71 -8.90
C HIS A 73 2.17 1.67 -9.56
N ASP A 74 3.34 1.40 -8.99
CA ASP A 74 4.39 0.56 -9.58
C ASP A 74 3.81 -0.76 -10.09
N ASP A 75 4.24 -1.24 -11.25
CA ASP A 75 3.75 -2.49 -11.84
C ASP A 75 4.06 -3.70 -10.95
N ASP A 76 5.13 -3.62 -10.15
CA ASP A 76 5.45 -4.61 -9.14
C ASP A 76 4.61 -4.39 -7.87
N ASP A 77 3.76 -5.36 -7.55
CA ASP A 77 2.83 -5.29 -6.43
C ASP A 77 3.54 -5.18 -5.06
N GLU A 78 4.76 -5.72 -4.89
CA GLU A 78 5.50 -5.58 -3.63
C GLU A 78 6.09 -4.17 -3.48
N VAL A 79 6.48 -3.53 -4.58
CA VAL A 79 6.87 -2.11 -4.58
C VAL A 79 5.67 -1.24 -4.21
N ALA A 80 4.53 -1.40 -4.90
CA ALA A 80 3.32 -0.63 -4.62
C ALA A 80 2.87 -0.79 -3.16
N ARG A 81 2.82 -2.02 -2.63
CA ARG A 81 2.49 -2.29 -1.21
C ARG A 81 3.45 -1.63 -0.24
N ALA A 82 4.76 -1.69 -0.53
CA ALA A 82 5.76 -1.04 0.31
C ALA A 82 5.60 0.49 0.27
N ALA A 83 5.30 1.05 -0.90
CA ALA A 83 5.07 2.48 -1.09
C ALA A 83 3.84 2.94 -0.30
N TRP A 84 2.71 2.23 -0.39
CA TRP A 84 1.49 2.58 0.36
C TRP A 84 1.73 2.60 1.87
N ARG A 85 2.36 1.55 2.43
CA ARG A 85 2.66 1.50 3.87
C ARG A 85 3.59 2.63 4.31
N THR A 86 4.61 2.92 3.50
CA THR A 86 5.60 3.97 3.80
C THR A 86 4.96 5.36 3.71
N ALA A 87 4.17 5.61 2.66
CA ALA A 87 3.46 6.86 2.43
C ALA A 87 2.53 7.20 3.59
N VAL A 88 1.69 6.26 4.01
CA VAL A 88 0.73 6.46 5.12
C VAL A 88 1.43 6.73 6.45
N GLY A 89 2.64 6.18 6.67
CA GLY A 89 3.42 6.45 7.86
C GLY A 89 4.12 7.81 7.88
N LEU A 90 4.36 8.43 6.71
CA LEU A 90 5.15 9.66 6.57
C LEU A 90 4.34 10.89 6.16
N VAL A 91 3.16 10.70 5.58
CA VAL A 91 2.30 11.75 5.04
C VAL A 91 2.04 12.86 6.08
N PRO A 92 2.26 14.13 5.73
CA PRO A 92 1.83 15.27 6.53
C PRO A 92 0.31 15.37 6.61
N ASP A 93 -0.23 15.89 7.71
CA ASP A 93 -1.69 15.94 7.92
C ASP A 93 -2.45 16.66 6.80
N GLY A 94 -1.85 17.72 6.23
CA GLY A 94 -2.42 18.48 5.11
C GLY A 94 -2.46 17.73 3.78
N GLU A 95 -1.78 16.59 3.64
CA GLU A 95 -1.69 15.81 2.40
C GLU A 95 -2.42 14.46 2.49
N ARG A 96 -3.00 14.11 3.65
CA ARG A 96 -3.69 12.84 3.88
C ARG A 96 -4.85 12.60 2.90
N THR A 97 -5.63 13.64 2.60
CA THR A 97 -6.74 13.56 1.64
C THR A 97 -6.25 13.27 0.23
N SER A 98 -5.23 13.97 -0.25
CA SER A 98 -4.66 13.73 -1.59
C SER A 98 -4.04 12.34 -1.70
N LEU A 99 -3.38 11.85 -0.65
CA LEU A 99 -2.89 10.47 -0.62
C LEU A 99 -4.05 9.47 -0.65
N ALA A 100 -5.14 9.72 0.09
CA ALA A 100 -6.31 8.85 0.07
C ALA A 100 -6.92 8.76 -1.34
N GLU A 101 -7.06 9.89 -2.05
CA GLU A 101 -7.53 9.93 -3.44
C GLU A 101 -6.65 9.10 -4.37
N LEU A 102 -5.32 9.24 -4.27
CA LEU A 102 -4.37 8.44 -5.05
C LEU A 102 -4.51 6.95 -4.77
N LEU A 103 -4.50 6.55 -3.49
CA LEU A 103 -4.64 5.15 -3.09
C LEU A 103 -5.99 4.56 -3.51
N ALA A 104 -7.08 5.34 -3.48
CA ALA A 104 -8.40 4.88 -3.92
C ALA A 104 -8.42 4.48 -5.40
N THR A 105 -7.55 5.05 -6.25
CA THR A 105 -7.44 4.65 -7.66
C THR A 105 -6.97 3.19 -7.84
N GLN A 106 -6.32 2.63 -6.81
CA GLN A 106 -5.80 1.26 -6.81
C GLN A 106 -6.81 0.23 -6.26
N LEU A 107 -8.03 0.65 -5.87
CA LEU A 107 -9.07 -0.27 -5.44
C LEU A 107 -9.39 -1.29 -6.56
N GLY A 108 -9.62 -2.55 -6.20
CA GLY A 108 -9.80 -3.65 -7.16
C GLY A 108 -8.50 -4.22 -7.75
N ARG A 109 -7.32 -3.63 -7.50
CA ARG A 109 -6.04 -4.14 -7.99
C ARG A 109 -5.67 -5.47 -7.31
N GLY A 110 -5.22 -6.43 -8.11
CA GLY A 110 -4.64 -7.72 -7.68
C GLY A 110 -5.54 -8.58 -6.78
N GLY A 111 -4.90 -9.51 -6.08
CA GLY A 111 -5.56 -10.53 -5.24
C GLY A 111 -5.87 -10.08 -3.81
N LEU A 112 -6.33 -11.03 -2.99
CA LEU A 112 -6.75 -10.82 -1.60
C LEU A 112 -5.70 -10.06 -0.77
N GLU A 113 -4.43 -10.50 -0.80
CA GLU A 113 -3.38 -9.90 0.03
C GLU A 113 -3.00 -8.47 -0.37
N LEU A 114 -3.05 -8.18 -1.67
CA LEU A 114 -2.80 -6.84 -2.19
C LEU A 114 -3.95 -5.91 -1.79
N GLN A 115 -5.19 -6.34 -2.01
CA GLN A 115 -6.38 -5.60 -1.60
C GLN A 115 -6.42 -5.35 -0.09
N ARG A 116 -6.08 -6.36 0.72
CA ARG A 116 -5.95 -6.21 2.18
C ARG A 116 -4.92 -5.15 2.56
N SER A 117 -3.79 -5.13 1.86
CA SER A 117 -2.71 -4.17 2.13
C SER A 117 -3.12 -2.74 1.79
N LEU A 118 -3.80 -2.55 0.66
CA LEU A 118 -4.36 -1.24 0.29
C LEU A 118 -5.44 -0.79 1.28
N SER A 119 -6.33 -1.69 1.69
CA SER A 119 -7.37 -1.39 2.70
C SER A 119 -6.77 -0.97 4.04
N ARG A 120 -5.69 -1.64 4.49
CA ARG A 120 -4.97 -1.22 5.70
C ARG A 120 -4.27 0.13 5.54
N ALA A 121 -3.75 0.44 4.36
CA ALA A 121 -3.17 1.74 4.08
C ALA A 121 -4.24 2.85 4.14
N LEU A 122 -5.40 2.63 3.53
CA LEU A 122 -6.55 3.53 3.61
C LEU A 122 -7.06 3.68 5.05
N LEU A 123 -7.12 2.59 5.82
CA LEU A 123 -7.45 2.64 7.25
C LEU A 123 -6.47 3.52 8.04
N GLY A 124 -5.16 3.43 7.76
CA GLY A 124 -4.14 4.26 8.40
C GLY A 124 -4.27 5.76 8.08
N LEU A 125 -5.02 6.13 7.03
CA LEU A 125 -5.35 7.52 6.71
C LEU A 125 -6.54 8.06 7.51
N GLY A 126 -7.33 7.20 8.16
CA GLY A 126 -8.47 7.58 9.00
C GLY A 126 -9.56 8.29 8.19
N ASP A 127 -10.14 9.35 8.76
CA ASP A 127 -11.27 10.09 8.18
C ASP A 127 -11.00 10.61 6.75
N ALA A 128 -9.74 10.85 6.40
CA ALA A 128 -9.36 11.27 5.05
C ALA A 128 -9.72 10.22 3.97
N ALA A 129 -9.78 8.94 4.32
CA ALA A 129 -10.12 7.86 3.39
C ALA A 129 -11.63 7.64 3.22
N SER A 130 -12.45 8.00 4.20
CA SER A 130 -13.89 7.70 4.19
C SER A 130 -14.64 8.25 2.95
N PRO A 131 -14.43 9.51 2.51
CA PRO A 131 -15.12 10.04 1.33
C PRO A 131 -14.77 9.29 0.04
N VAL A 132 -13.49 8.97 -0.17
CA VAL A 132 -13.02 8.33 -1.40
C VAL A 132 -13.43 6.86 -1.46
N VAL A 133 -13.43 6.15 -0.32
CA VAL A 133 -13.92 4.77 -0.23
C VAL A 133 -15.43 4.72 -0.46
N THR A 134 -16.19 5.65 0.13
CA THR A 134 -17.65 5.74 -0.07
C THR A 134 -18.00 5.97 -1.54
N ALA A 135 -17.28 6.88 -2.22
CA ALA A 135 -17.48 7.12 -3.64
C ALA A 135 -17.22 5.85 -4.48
N ALA A 136 -16.14 5.13 -4.19
CA ALA A 136 -15.75 3.92 -4.92
C ALA A 136 -16.74 2.74 -4.79
N MET A 137 -17.61 2.72 -3.78
CA MET A 137 -18.69 1.73 -3.65
C MET A 137 -19.72 1.79 -4.80
N THR A 138 -19.74 2.88 -5.55
CA THR A 138 -20.61 3.08 -6.73
C THR A 138 -19.86 3.04 -8.06
N ASP A 139 -18.56 2.69 -8.06
CA ASP A 139 -17.75 2.60 -9.27
C ASP A 139 -18.35 1.63 -10.30
N ARG A 140 -18.16 1.86 -11.59
CA ARG A 140 -18.71 0.99 -12.66
C ARG A 140 -18.09 -0.41 -12.64
N ARG A 141 -16.86 -0.56 -12.16
CA ARG A 141 -16.11 -1.81 -12.12
C ARG A 141 -16.53 -2.63 -10.88
N PRO A 142 -17.06 -3.85 -11.04
CA PRO A 142 -17.49 -4.68 -9.91
C PRO A 142 -16.38 -4.96 -8.89
N GLY A 143 -15.14 -5.17 -9.35
CA GLY A 143 -13.99 -5.40 -8.48
C GLY A 143 -13.66 -4.19 -7.58
N VAL A 144 -13.81 -2.97 -8.10
CA VAL A 144 -13.60 -1.73 -7.34
C VAL A 144 -14.69 -1.59 -6.28
N ARG A 145 -15.97 -1.76 -6.65
CA ARG A 145 -17.08 -1.71 -5.69
C ARG A 145 -16.93 -2.71 -4.56
N ALA A 146 -16.63 -3.97 -4.91
CA ALA A 146 -16.48 -5.04 -3.94
C ALA A 146 -15.31 -4.76 -2.99
N HIS A 147 -14.18 -4.27 -3.52
CA HIS A 147 -13.06 -3.88 -2.67
C HIS A 147 -13.45 -2.71 -1.76
N ALA A 148 -14.05 -1.65 -2.29
CA ALA A 148 -14.48 -0.49 -1.52
C ALA A 148 -15.45 -0.85 -0.39
N LEU A 149 -16.44 -1.72 -0.67
CA LEU A 149 -17.38 -2.23 0.35
C LEU A 149 -16.66 -2.97 1.49
N ALA A 150 -15.66 -3.79 1.15
CA ALA A 150 -14.86 -4.50 2.14
C ALA A 150 -13.96 -3.55 2.94
N THR A 151 -13.32 -2.58 2.28
CA THR A 151 -12.51 -1.54 2.94
C THR A 151 -13.37 -0.70 3.89
N GLU A 152 -14.58 -0.35 3.47
CA GLU A 152 -15.50 0.47 4.26
C GLU A 152 -15.94 -0.23 5.54
N ARG A 153 -16.16 -1.55 5.47
CA ARG A 153 -16.38 -2.39 6.66
C ARG A 153 -15.20 -2.34 7.62
N LEU A 154 -13.97 -2.49 7.12
CA LEU A 154 -12.75 -2.34 7.92
C LEU A 154 -12.58 -0.94 8.53
N LEU A 155 -13.03 0.12 7.84
CA LEU A 155 -13.01 1.47 8.40
C LEU A 155 -13.96 1.61 9.60
N ARG A 156 -15.08 0.87 9.62
CA ARG A 156 -16.01 0.84 10.77
C ARG A 156 -15.57 -0.11 11.88
N ASP A 157 -15.05 -1.27 11.51
CA ASP A 157 -14.56 -2.31 12.42
C ASP A 157 -13.16 -2.79 11.97
N PRO A 158 -12.08 -2.19 12.52
CA PRO A 158 -10.71 -2.54 12.17
C PRO A 158 -10.32 -4.00 12.44
N ASP A 159 -11.06 -4.71 13.30
CA ASP A 159 -10.79 -6.10 13.69
C ASP A 159 -11.51 -7.11 12.79
N GLU A 160 -12.35 -6.65 11.86
CA GLU A 160 -13.09 -7.52 10.94
C GLU A 160 -12.14 -8.30 9.99
N ASP A 161 -12.46 -9.59 9.77
CA ASP A 161 -11.71 -10.39 8.81
C ASP A 161 -11.94 -9.89 7.37
N PHE A 162 -10.89 -9.29 6.80
CA PHE A 162 -10.96 -8.73 5.46
C PHE A 162 -11.32 -9.76 4.37
N ALA A 163 -10.93 -11.03 4.53
CA ALA A 163 -11.23 -12.03 3.51
C ALA A 163 -12.72 -12.36 3.46
N ALA A 164 -13.35 -12.50 4.63
CA ALA A 164 -14.79 -12.65 4.78
C ALA A 164 -15.53 -11.42 4.26
N ALA A 165 -15.13 -10.21 4.68
CA ALA A 165 -15.72 -8.96 4.22
C ALA A 165 -15.66 -8.81 2.69
N LEU A 166 -14.52 -9.14 2.07
CA LEU A 166 -14.35 -9.09 0.63
C LEU A 166 -15.17 -10.17 -0.10
N HIS A 167 -15.25 -11.38 0.45
CA HIS A 167 -16.08 -12.43 -0.12
C HIS A 167 -17.56 -12.03 -0.14
N GLU A 168 -18.06 -11.52 0.99
CA GLU A 168 -19.44 -11.06 1.12
C GLU A 168 -19.72 -9.86 0.19
N ALA A 169 -18.80 -8.89 0.13
CA ALA A 169 -18.92 -7.75 -0.76
C ALA A 169 -19.01 -8.15 -2.24
N ARG A 170 -18.20 -9.14 -2.67
CA ARG A 170 -18.28 -9.69 -4.03
C ARG A 170 -19.63 -10.34 -4.30
N TRP A 171 -20.16 -11.08 -3.34
CA TRP A 171 -21.50 -11.67 -3.41
C TRP A 171 -22.59 -10.61 -3.57
N VAL A 172 -22.59 -9.58 -2.72
CA VAL A 172 -23.55 -8.46 -2.79
C VAL A 172 -23.49 -7.76 -4.15
N VAL A 173 -22.28 -7.51 -4.65
CA VAL A 173 -22.09 -6.87 -5.96
C VAL A 173 -22.59 -7.75 -7.11
N ALA A 174 -22.38 -9.07 -7.04
CA ALA A 174 -22.84 -10.01 -8.05
C ALA A 174 -24.37 -10.14 -8.10
N LEU A 175 -25.03 -10.24 -6.94
CA LEU A 175 -26.50 -10.31 -6.85
C LEU A 175 -27.18 -9.09 -7.46
N ARG A 176 -26.63 -7.89 -7.21
CA ARG A 176 -27.15 -6.63 -7.79
C ARG A 176 -26.94 -6.50 -9.29
N ALA A 177 -26.07 -7.33 -9.88
CA ALA A 177 -25.81 -7.36 -11.32
C ALA A 177 -26.61 -8.46 -12.04
N ALA A 178 -27.25 -9.38 -11.30
CA ALA A 178 -28.10 -10.40 -11.90
C ALA A 178 -29.38 -9.76 -12.44
N PRO A 179 -29.81 -10.09 -13.67
CA PRO A 179 -31.12 -9.67 -14.15
C PRO A 179 -32.22 -10.29 -13.30
N ASP A 180 -33.28 -9.52 -13.02
CA ASP A 180 -34.47 -10.03 -12.32
C ASP A 180 -35.13 -11.10 -13.20
N TRP A 181 -34.95 -12.37 -12.85
CA TRP A 181 -35.71 -13.48 -13.42
C TRP A 181 -37.07 -13.57 -12.73
N THR A 182 -37.92 -12.57 -12.96
CA THR A 182 -39.34 -12.63 -12.64
C THR A 182 -40.15 -12.32 -13.90
N GLU A 183 -40.40 -13.36 -14.69
CA GLU A 183 -41.52 -13.48 -15.64
C GLU A 183 -42.25 -14.80 -15.37
#